data_AF-A0A7J5E9B8-F1
#
_entry.id   AF-A0A7J5E9B8-F1
#
_cell.length_a   1.000
_cell.length_b   1.000
_cell.length_c   1.000
_cell.angle_alpha   90.00
_cell.angle_beta   90.00
_cell.angle_gamma   90.00
#
_symmetry.space_group_name_H-M   'P 1'
#
loop_
_entity.id
_entity.type
_entity.pdbx_description
1 polymer ?
#
loop_
_entity_poly.entity_id
_entity_poly.type
_entity_poly.pdbx_seq_one_letter_code
_entity_poly.pdbx_strand_id
1 'polypeptide(L)'
;MKYMDYYKILGVAREADEKEIKKAYRQLARQYHPDMNPNNEQAAERFKEINEAWKPALLDKAFRTKMIVSVLLLAIALFFLARFLPYNETRPGFSLDDPLLKTFNPIDLTWITFILIYGALVVGLASLAKYPRRILIAFQSYTLVASLRLITIYFLPFNAPPDIIPMKDPFVEFFGGGQTLLRDLFFSGHTATMFL
;
A
#
# COMPACT_ATOMS: atom_id res chain seq x y z
N MET A 1 -4.06 -15.23 -10.91
CA MET A 1 -2.63 -15.16 -10.51
C MET A 1 -2.49 -15.66 -9.07
N LYS A 2 -1.57 -16.60 -8.78
CA LYS A 2 -1.41 -17.33 -7.49
C LYS A 2 -0.14 -16.86 -6.73
N TYR A 3 -0.22 -16.64 -5.40
CA TYR A 3 0.82 -16.02 -4.55
C TYR A 3 0.75 -16.55 -3.05
N MET A 4 1.24 -17.74 -2.68
CA MET A 4 1.79 -18.16 -1.35
C MET A 4 3.06 -19.08 -1.43
N ASP A 5 3.84 -19.33 -0.36
CA ASP A 5 5.26 -18.88 -0.30
C ASP A 5 6.45 -19.83 -0.07
N TYR A 6 7.63 -19.39 -0.55
CA TYR A 6 8.85 -20.13 -0.88
C TYR A 6 9.54 -20.89 0.27
N TYR A 7 10.39 -20.41 1.18
CA TYR A 7 11.03 -21.23 2.28
C TYR A 7 10.22 -22.37 3.05
N LYS A 8 8.90 -22.58 2.87
CA LYS A 8 8.05 -23.70 3.33
C LYS A 8 7.69 -24.63 2.17
N ILE A 9 7.30 -24.02 1.05
CA ILE A 9 7.37 -24.57 -0.32
C ILE A 9 8.74 -25.21 -0.63
N LEU A 10 9.79 -24.69 -0.01
CA LEU A 10 11.17 -25.16 -0.09
C LEU A 10 11.57 -25.99 1.14
N GLY A 11 10.75 -26.06 2.20
CA GLY A 11 11.03 -26.91 3.37
C GLY A 11 12.33 -26.57 4.12
N VAL A 12 12.69 -25.29 4.22
CA VAL A 12 13.95 -24.79 4.82
C VAL A 12 13.65 -23.94 6.07
N ALA A 13 14.69 -23.60 6.85
CA ALA A 13 14.54 -22.87 8.11
C ALA A 13 14.30 -21.35 7.95
N ARG A 14 14.10 -20.66 9.09
CA ARG A 14 13.64 -19.26 9.24
C ARG A 14 14.83 -18.30 9.26
N GLU A 15 15.51 -18.33 10.39
CA GLU A 15 16.81 -17.73 10.65
C GLU A 15 17.95 -18.65 10.19
N ALA A 16 17.60 -19.66 9.37
CA ALA A 16 18.45 -20.20 8.32
C ALA A 16 19.43 -19.13 7.82
N ASP A 17 20.71 -19.48 7.76
CA ASP A 17 21.56 -18.78 6.82
C ASP A 17 20.99 -19.00 5.41
N GLU A 18 21.34 -18.13 4.47
CA GLU A 18 20.79 -18.25 3.11
C GLU A 18 21.13 -19.60 2.44
N LYS A 19 22.07 -20.40 2.96
CA LYS A 19 22.41 -21.71 2.40
C LYS A 19 21.40 -22.76 2.83
N GLU A 20 21.01 -22.80 4.11
CA GLU A 20 19.85 -23.61 4.53
C GLU A 20 18.61 -23.18 3.74
N ILE A 21 18.37 -21.87 3.64
CA ILE A 21 17.26 -21.28 2.89
C ILE A 21 17.25 -21.64 1.38
N LYS A 22 18.43 -21.95 0.82
CA LYS A 22 18.60 -22.42 -0.57
C LYS A 22 18.70 -23.94 -0.71
N LYS A 23 18.84 -24.70 0.39
CA LYS A 23 19.11 -26.15 0.37
C LYS A 23 17.89 -26.95 -0.06
N ALA A 24 16.85 -26.99 0.78
CA ALA A 24 15.66 -27.76 0.46
C ALA A 24 14.77 -27.10 -0.62
N TYR A 25 15.07 -25.85 -1.05
CA TYR A 25 14.56 -25.30 -2.33
C TYR A 25 14.73 -26.34 -3.43
N ARG A 26 16.00 -26.73 -3.60
CA ARG A 26 16.47 -27.63 -4.65
C ARG A 26 16.03 -29.07 -4.40
N GLN A 27 15.52 -29.37 -3.22
CA GLN A 27 15.04 -30.70 -2.83
C GLN A 27 13.56 -30.86 -3.23
N LEU A 28 12.68 -29.95 -2.79
CA LEU A 28 11.26 -30.02 -3.12
C LEU A 28 10.97 -29.64 -4.59
N ALA A 29 11.67 -28.64 -5.15
CA ALA A 29 11.51 -28.27 -6.56
C ALA A 29 12.01 -29.36 -7.54
N ARG A 30 12.92 -30.25 -7.10
CA ARG A 30 13.40 -31.39 -7.90
C ARG A 30 12.54 -32.63 -7.70
N GLN A 31 12.01 -32.85 -6.49
CA GLN A 31 11.10 -33.95 -6.19
C GLN A 31 9.78 -33.88 -6.99
N TYR A 32 9.24 -32.67 -7.17
CA TYR A 32 7.99 -32.43 -7.91
C TYR A 32 8.23 -31.90 -9.34
N HIS A 33 9.39 -32.16 -9.94
CA HIS A 33 9.72 -31.66 -11.29
C HIS A 33 8.92 -32.37 -12.39
N PRO A 34 8.41 -31.68 -13.42
CA PRO A 34 7.65 -32.29 -14.53
C PRO A 34 8.39 -33.43 -15.24
N ASP A 35 9.68 -33.25 -15.59
CA ASP A 35 10.49 -34.27 -16.29
C ASP A 35 10.65 -35.56 -15.47
N MET A 36 10.55 -35.49 -14.15
CA MET A 36 10.60 -36.65 -13.24
C MET A 36 9.21 -37.21 -12.93
N ASN A 37 8.14 -36.53 -13.33
CA ASN A 37 6.75 -36.86 -13.05
C ASN A 37 5.85 -36.62 -14.29
N PRO A 38 6.18 -37.15 -15.49
CA PRO A 38 5.39 -36.91 -16.69
C PRO A 38 3.94 -37.39 -16.49
N ASN A 39 3.00 -36.55 -16.91
CA ASN A 39 1.55 -36.74 -16.75
C ASN A 39 1.00 -36.74 -15.30
N ASN A 40 1.77 -36.27 -14.31
CA ASN A 40 1.29 -36.12 -12.93
C ASN A 40 0.82 -34.68 -12.64
N GLU A 41 -0.49 -34.45 -12.74
CA GLU A 41 -1.09 -33.13 -12.45
C GLU A 41 -0.86 -32.66 -11.00
N GLN A 42 -0.80 -33.57 -10.02
CA GLN A 42 -0.53 -33.21 -8.62
C GLN A 42 0.92 -32.77 -8.40
N ALA A 43 1.87 -33.31 -9.15
CA ALA A 43 3.25 -32.82 -9.16
C ALA A 43 3.33 -31.44 -9.83
N ALA A 44 2.65 -31.24 -10.97
CA ALA A 44 2.56 -29.94 -11.63
C ALA A 44 1.89 -28.88 -10.74
N GLU A 45 0.82 -29.24 -10.03
CA GLU A 45 0.14 -28.34 -9.10
C GLU A 45 0.98 -28.08 -7.85
N ARG A 46 1.70 -29.08 -7.29
CA ARG A 46 2.68 -28.82 -6.21
C ARG A 46 3.86 -27.97 -6.67
N PHE A 47 4.38 -28.13 -7.88
CA PHE A 47 5.44 -27.29 -8.43
C PHE A 47 4.97 -25.84 -8.62
N LYS A 48 3.72 -25.66 -9.08
CA LYS A 48 3.04 -24.36 -9.18
C LYS A 48 2.71 -23.79 -7.80
N GLU A 49 2.43 -24.65 -6.83
CA GLU A 49 2.31 -24.35 -5.41
C GLU A 49 3.68 -24.28 -4.71
N ILE A 50 4.79 -24.25 -5.47
CA ILE A 50 6.19 -24.15 -5.02
C ILE A 50 6.88 -22.87 -5.57
N ASN A 51 6.13 -21.93 -6.16
CA ASN A 51 6.67 -20.78 -6.89
C ASN A 51 6.00 -19.43 -6.60
N GLU A 52 5.53 -19.22 -5.38
CA GLU A 52 4.69 -18.07 -5.00
C GLU A 52 5.11 -17.46 -3.60
N ALA A 53 4.34 -16.60 -2.85
CA ALA A 53 4.98 -15.77 -1.76
C ALA A 53 4.43 -15.25 -0.35
N TRP A 54 3.28 -15.52 0.32
CA TRP A 54 3.04 -15.18 1.79
C TRP A 54 3.80 -15.86 3.01
N LYS A 55 3.72 -17.19 3.24
CA LYS A 55 4.26 -17.95 4.41
C LYS A 55 5.79 -17.75 4.77
N PRO A 56 6.78 -18.06 3.90
CA PRO A 56 8.22 -17.69 3.93
C PRO A 56 8.94 -16.36 3.77
N ALA A 57 8.44 -15.27 3.21
CA ALA A 57 9.12 -13.99 3.38
C ALA A 57 9.26 -13.76 4.90
N LEU A 58 8.18 -14.06 5.64
CA LEU A 58 8.19 -14.18 7.10
C LEU A 58 9.17 -15.21 7.67
N LEU A 59 9.61 -16.24 6.91
CA LEU A 59 10.65 -17.16 7.36
C LEU A 59 11.99 -16.37 7.52
N ASP A 60 12.44 -15.58 6.54
CA ASP A 60 13.65 -14.74 6.68
C ASP A 60 13.57 -13.76 7.87
N LYS A 61 14.60 -13.77 8.73
CA LYS A 61 14.75 -12.85 9.87
C LYS A 61 14.81 -11.39 9.44
N ALA A 62 15.58 -11.08 8.40
CA ALA A 62 15.77 -9.73 7.90
C ALA A 62 14.48 -9.17 7.28
N PHE A 63 13.76 -9.96 6.50
CA PHE A 63 12.41 -9.62 6.03
C PHE A 63 11.44 -9.38 7.18
N ARG A 64 11.43 -10.25 8.21
CA ARG A 64 10.53 -10.10 9.37
C ARG A 64 10.79 -8.81 10.15
N THR A 65 12.06 -8.47 10.38
CA THR A 65 12.46 -7.17 10.94
C THR A 65 12.04 -6.02 10.04
N LYS A 66 12.27 -6.10 8.72
CA LYS A 66 11.85 -5.08 7.74
C LYS A 66 10.33 -4.88 7.75
N MET A 67 9.52 -5.95 7.83
CA MET A 67 8.05 -5.86 7.96
C MET A 67 7.63 -5.10 9.22
N ILE A 68 8.16 -5.50 10.38
CA ILE A 68 7.79 -4.86 11.66
C ILE A 68 8.19 -3.37 11.63
N VAL A 69 9.41 -3.05 11.22
CA VAL A 69 9.88 -1.66 11.10
C VAL A 69 9.04 -0.87 10.11
N SER A 70 8.69 -1.43 8.95
CA SER A 70 7.91 -0.71 7.92
C SER A 70 6.46 -0.48 8.34
N VAL A 71 5.83 -1.44 9.04
CA VAL A 71 4.47 -1.27 9.59
C VAL A 71 4.47 -0.27 10.74
N LEU A 72 5.49 -0.27 11.61
CA LEU A 72 5.63 0.74 12.66
C LEU A 72 5.87 2.14 12.10
N LEU A 73 6.78 2.29 11.13
CA LEU A 73 7.02 3.58 10.47
C LEU A 73 5.78 4.07 9.72
N LEU A 74 5.02 3.17 9.08
CA LEU A 74 3.74 3.52 8.46
C LEU A 74 2.72 4.00 9.49
N ALA A 75 2.55 3.28 10.60
CA ALA A 75 1.62 3.67 11.67
C ALA A 75 2.01 5.01 12.31
N ILE A 76 3.32 5.27 12.49
CA ILE A 76 3.85 6.53 12.98
C ILE A 76 3.59 7.67 11.97
N ALA A 77 3.86 7.46 10.68
CA ALA A 77 3.61 8.45 9.64
C ALA A 77 2.10 8.78 9.52
N LEU A 78 1.24 7.76 9.58
CA LEU A 78 -0.22 7.95 9.58
C LEU A 78 -0.74 8.63 10.85
N PHE A 79 -0.16 8.34 12.03
CA PHE A 79 -0.48 9.05 13.27
C PHE A 79 -0.12 10.53 13.19
N PHE A 80 1.09 10.86 12.72
CA PHE A 80 1.51 12.25 12.53
C PHE A 80 0.64 12.97 11.49
N LEU A 81 0.31 12.31 10.37
CA LEU A 81 -0.57 12.85 9.34
C LEU A 81 -1.98 13.11 9.89
N ALA A 82 -2.59 12.16 10.61
CA ALA A 82 -3.91 12.31 11.21
C ALA A 82 -3.96 13.39 12.31
N ARG A 83 -2.86 13.65 13.00
CA ARG A 83 -2.74 14.78 13.94
C ARG A 83 -2.45 16.11 13.25
N PHE A 84 -1.72 16.10 12.14
CA PHE A 84 -1.34 17.30 11.40
C PHE A 84 -2.49 17.85 10.55
N LEU A 85 -3.34 17.02 9.95
CA LEU A 85 -4.41 17.48 9.05
C LEU A 85 -5.40 18.47 9.73
N PRO A 86 -5.94 18.22 10.94
CA PRO A 86 -6.76 19.22 11.65
C PRO A 86 -6.01 20.50 12.05
N TYR A 87 -4.69 20.41 12.27
CA TYR A 87 -3.83 21.58 12.48
C TYR A 87 -3.61 22.38 11.20
N ASN A 88 -3.55 21.70 10.04
CA ASN A 88 -3.44 22.34 8.73
C ASN A 88 -4.68 23.17 8.37
N GLU A 89 -5.87 22.73 8.78
CA GLU A 89 -7.14 23.48 8.63
C GLU A 89 -7.21 24.75 9.50
N THR A 90 -6.48 24.80 10.62
CA THR A 90 -6.59 25.88 11.61
C THR A 90 -5.44 26.89 11.59
N ARG A 91 -4.26 26.51 11.09
CA ARG A 91 -3.11 27.43 10.93
C ARG A 91 -3.35 28.49 9.83
N PRO A 92 -2.65 29.64 9.85
CA PRO A 92 -2.68 30.58 8.73
C PRO A 92 -2.11 29.95 7.45
N GLY A 93 -2.69 30.31 6.31
CA GLY A 93 -2.28 29.88 4.98
C GLY A 93 -2.56 30.95 3.92
N PHE A 94 -2.13 30.69 2.69
CA PHE A 94 -2.26 31.62 1.56
C PHE A 94 -2.99 30.96 0.37
N SER A 95 -3.72 31.77 -0.40
CA SER A 95 -4.35 31.38 -1.65
C SER A 95 -3.50 31.83 -2.83
N LEU A 96 -3.33 30.96 -3.83
CA LEU A 96 -2.85 31.37 -5.15
C LEU A 96 -4.03 31.91 -5.95
N ASP A 97 -3.84 33.00 -6.70
CA ASP A 97 -4.84 33.45 -7.67
C ASP A 97 -4.66 32.66 -8.98
N ASP A 98 -5.51 31.66 -9.20
CA ASP A 98 -5.50 30.84 -10.41
C ASP A 98 -6.54 31.36 -11.42
N PRO A 99 -6.11 32.01 -12.53
CA PRO A 99 -7.03 32.50 -13.55
C PRO A 99 -7.58 31.39 -14.45
N LEU A 100 -6.94 30.21 -14.51
CA LEU A 100 -7.43 29.07 -15.28
C LEU A 100 -8.55 28.36 -14.53
N LEU A 101 -8.39 28.15 -13.21
CA LEU A 101 -9.42 27.54 -12.36
C LEU A 101 -10.77 28.29 -12.47
N LYS A 102 -10.73 29.63 -12.52
CA LYS A 102 -11.90 30.51 -12.72
C LYS A 102 -12.64 30.30 -14.04
N THR A 103 -12.08 29.59 -15.01
CA THR A 103 -12.74 29.27 -16.29
C THR A 103 -13.51 27.94 -16.29
N PHE A 104 -13.38 27.14 -15.21
CA PHE A 104 -14.07 25.86 -15.07
C PHE A 104 -15.14 25.91 -13.98
N ASN A 105 -16.35 25.46 -14.31
CA ASN A 105 -17.36 25.19 -13.29
C ASN A 105 -17.00 23.89 -12.55
N PRO A 106 -17.08 23.84 -11.21
CA PRO A 106 -16.79 22.62 -10.46
C PRO A 106 -17.86 21.55 -10.71
N ILE A 107 -17.43 20.30 -10.88
CA ILE A 107 -18.30 19.14 -11.14
C ILE A 107 -18.19 18.17 -9.97
N ASP A 108 -19.33 17.81 -9.36
CA ASP A 108 -19.35 16.77 -8.33
C ASP A 108 -19.15 15.38 -8.97
N LEU A 109 -17.99 14.78 -8.72
CA LEU A 109 -17.65 13.41 -9.09
C LEU A 109 -17.46 12.51 -7.86
N THR A 110 -17.82 12.97 -6.65
CA THR A 110 -17.46 12.39 -5.35
C THR A 110 -17.68 10.87 -5.29
N TRP A 111 -18.88 10.40 -5.65
CA TRP A 111 -19.20 8.98 -5.66
C TRP A 111 -18.42 8.17 -6.70
N ILE A 112 -18.18 8.74 -7.89
CA ILE A 112 -17.37 8.11 -8.94
C ILE A 112 -15.92 7.99 -8.48
N THR A 113 -15.36 9.05 -7.88
CA THR A 113 -13.99 9.02 -7.32
C THR A 113 -13.84 8.01 -6.19
N PHE A 114 -14.82 7.89 -5.27
CA PHE A 114 -14.74 6.89 -4.21
C PHE A 114 -14.92 5.45 -4.71
N ILE A 115 -15.84 5.21 -5.65
CA ILE A 115 -16.00 3.87 -6.25
C ILE A 115 -14.72 3.45 -6.99
N LEU A 116 -14.14 4.35 -7.80
CA LEU A 116 -12.89 4.07 -8.52
C LEU A 116 -11.73 3.84 -7.55
N ILE A 117 -11.50 4.75 -6.59
CA ILE A 117 -10.28 4.69 -5.78
C ILE A 117 -10.37 3.64 -4.67
N TYR A 118 -11.51 3.46 -3.99
CA TYR A 118 -11.64 2.35 -3.05
C TYR A 118 -11.74 1.00 -3.76
N GLY A 119 -12.35 0.94 -4.95
CA GLY A 119 -12.31 -0.25 -5.80
C GLY A 119 -10.87 -0.64 -6.17
N ALA A 120 -10.09 0.33 -6.67
CA ALA A 120 -8.68 0.15 -7.00
C ALA A 120 -7.83 -0.19 -5.76
N LEU A 121 -8.07 0.45 -4.61
CA LEU A 121 -7.37 0.17 -3.35
C LEU A 121 -7.68 -1.22 -2.82
N VAL A 122 -8.94 -1.65 -2.82
CA VAL A 122 -9.35 -2.99 -2.35
C VAL A 122 -8.82 -4.08 -3.29
N VAL A 123 -8.91 -3.90 -4.61
CA VAL A 123 -8.35 -4.85 -5.59
C VAL A 123 -6.82 -4.86 -5.54
N GLY A 124 -6.19 -3.68 -5.42
CA GLY A 124 -4.75 -3.50 -5.25
C GLY A 124 -4.25 -4.23 -4.01
N LEU A 125 -4.79 -3.90 -2.83
CA LEU A 125 -4.47 -4.59 -1.57
C LEU A 125 -4.77 -6.08 -1.63
N ALA A 126 -5.91 -6.53 -2.17
CA ALA A 126 -6.23 -7.95 -2.29
C ALA A 126 -5.32 -8.71 -3.28
N SER A 127 -4.72 -8.01 -4.25
CA SER A 127 -3.70 -8.57 -5.14
C SER A 127 -2.32 -8.62 -4.47
N LEU A 128 -1.90 -7.54 -3.80
CA LEU A 128 -0.61 -7.37 -3.13
C LEU A 128 -0.52 -8.19 -1.84
N ALA A 129 -1.62 -8.36 -1.11
CA ALA A 129 -1.77 -9.20 0.09
C ALA A 129 -1.76 -10.70 -0.21
N LYS A 130 -1.18 -11.10 -1.34
CA LYS A 130 -0.70 -12.45 -1.62
C LYS A 130 0.84 -12.48 -1.72
N TYR A 131 1.48 -11.38 -2.14
CA TYR A 131 2.92 -11.23 -2.37
C TYR A 131 3.49 -10.26 -1.29
N PRO A 132 3.88 -10.71 -0.08
CA PRO A 132 4.32 -9.88 1.03
C PRO A 132 5.66 -9.18 0.78
N ARG A 133 6.50 -9.64 -0.17
CA ARG A 133 7.62 -8.80 -0.62
C ARG A 133 7.11 -7.54 -1.34
N ARG A 134 5.96 -7.63 -2.03
CA ARG A 134 5.24 -6.46 -2.54
C ARG A 134 4.46 -5.75 -1.43
N ILE A 135 3.84 -6.42 -0.44
CA ILE A 135 3.19 -5.70 0.68
C ILE A 135 4.20 -4.94 1.54
N LEU A 136 5.41 -5.47 1.75
CA LEU A 136 6.53 -4.80 2.39
C LEU A 136 6.90 -3.52 1.63
N ILE A 137 7.09 -3.64 0.31
CA ILE A 137 7.41 -2.51 -0.56
C ILE A 137 6.25 -1.51 -0.58
N ALA A 138 4.99 -1.96 -0.64
CA ALA A 138 3.82 -1.08 -0.60
C ALA A 138 3.74 -0.30 0.72
N PHE A 139 3.97 -0.94 1.86
CA PHE A 139 4.05 -0.25 3.15
C PHE A 139 5.22 0.75 3.19
N GLN A 140 6.39 0.40 2.65
CA GLN A 140 7.56 1.30 2.58
C GLN A 140 7.31 2.50 1.66
N SER A 141 6.83 2.28 0.43
CA SER A 141 6.49 3.32 -0.54
C SER A 141 5.36 4.21 -0.04
N TYR A 142 4.32 3.65 0.58
CA TYR A 142 3.23 4.44 1.14
C TYR A 142 3.66 5.23 2.39
N THR A 143 4.57 4.70 3.21
CA THR A 143 5.21 5.46 4.30
C THR A 143 6.00 6.65 3.74
N LEU A 144 6.76 6.45 2.67
CA LEU A 144 7.52 7.50 2.00
C LEU A 144 6.59 8.57 1.40
N VAL A 145 5.54 8.16 0.68
CA VAL A 145 4.54 9.09 0.10
C VAL A 145 3.77 9.84 1.19
N ALA A 146 3.35 9.19 2.27
CA ALA A 146 2.70 9.85 3.40
C ALA A 146 3.62 10.86 4.10
N SER A 147 4.92 10.54 4.22
CA SER A 147 5.93 11.43 4.79
C SER A 147 6.24 12.63 3.88
N LEU A 148 6.38 12.40 2.57
CA LEU A 148 6.57 13.46 1.58
C LEU A 148 5.34 14.37 1.51
N ARG A 149 4.12 13.82 1.50
CA ARG A 149 2.86 14.57 1.60
C ARG A 149 2.81 15.44 2.86
N LEU A 150 3.13 14.86 4.03
CA LEU A 150 3.19 15.59 5.30
C LEU A 150 4.18 16.78 5.23
N ILE A 151 5.38 16.55 4.68
CA ILE A 151 6.42 17.59 4.50
C ILE A 151 5.96 18.67 3.50
N THR A 152 5.42 18.27 2.34
CA THR A 152 4.95 19.17 1.29
C THR A 152 3.83 20.07 1.80
N ILE A 153 2.80 19.50 2.45
CA ILE A 153 1.71 20.30 3.03
C ILE A 153 2.27 21.18 4.15
N TYR A 154 3.16 20.67 5.04
CA TYR A 154 3.77 21.48 6.09
C TYR A 154 4.42 22.77 5.56
N PHE A 155 5.24 22.68 4.51
CA PHE A 155 5.89 23.84 3.90
C PHE A 155 4.97 24.68 2.98
N LEU A 156 3.88 24.11 2.47
CA LEU A 156 2.92 24.78 1.58
C LEU A 156 1.53 24.88 2.23
N PRO A 157 1.32 25.81 3.19
CA PRO A 157 0.01 26.08 3.79
C PRO A 157 -0.92 26.78 2.79
N PHE A 158 -1.43 26.04 1.82
CA PHE A 158 -2.44 26.54 0.88
C PHE A 158 -3.83 26.58 1.53
N ASN A 159 -4.54 27.69 1.35
CA ASN A 159 -5.96 27.78 1.63
C ASN A 159 -6.76 27.06 0.52
N ALA A 160 -7.96 26.60 0.85
CA ALA A 160 -8.84 26.03 -0.15
C ALA A 160 -9.43 27.12 -1.08
N PRO A 161 -9.61 26.85 -2.39
CA PRO A 161 -10.34 27.73 -3.30
C PRO A 161 -11.78 27.97 -2.83
N PRO A 162 -12.39 29.14 -3.11
CA PRO A 162 -13.74 29.45 -2.67
C PRO A 162 -14.80 28.50 -3.25
N ASP A 163 -14.60 28.04 -4.49
CA ASP A 163 -15.54 27.19 -5.24
C ASP A 163 -15.27 25.68 -5.05
N ILE A 164 -14.53 25.28 -4.01
CA ILE A 164 -14.24 23.86 -3.74
C ILE A 164 -15.51 23.11 -3.32
N ILE A 165 -15.78 21.97 -3.95
CA ILE A 165 -16.82 21.02 -3.49
C ILE A 165 -16.24 20.21 -2.32
N PRO A 166 -16.83 20.24 -1.12
CA PRO A 166 -16.34 19.44 0.01
C PRO A 166 -16.58 17.94 -0.25
N MET A 167 -15.50 17.19 -0.50
CA MET A 167 -15.57 15.73 -0.61
C MET A 167 -15.93 15.12 0.74
N LYS A 168 -17.19 14.72 0.90
CA LYS A 168 -17.67 13.94 2.04
C LYS A 168 -17.26 12.48 1.89
N ASP A 169 -16.03 12.20 2.32
CA ASP A 169 -15.48 10.85 2.42
C ASP A 169 -16.25 10.06 3.49
N PRO A 170 -17.01 9.00 3.12
CA PRO A 170 -17.87 8.30 4.08
C PRO A 170 -17.07 7.48 5.10
N PHE A 171 -15.80 7.17 4.83
CA PHE A 171 -14.93 6.49 5.80
C PHE A 171 -14.29 7.50 6.76
N VAL A 172 -13.84 8.65 6.28
CA VAL A 172 -13.29 9.72 7.14
C VAL A 172 -14.40 10.42 7.94
N GLU A 173 -15.61 10.57 7.40
CA GLU A 173 -16.76 11.10 8.15
C GLU A 173 -17.12 10.15 9.32
N PHE A 174 -17.13 8.82 9.06
CA PHE A 174 -17.44 7.77 10.04
C PHE A 174 -16.33 7.54 11.09
N PHE A 175 -15.05 7.47 10.70
CA PHE A 175 -13.93 7.19 11.61
C PHE A 175 -13.23 8.44 12.16
N GLY A 176 -13.35 9.59 11.49
CA GLY A 176 -12.66 10.84 11.81
C GLY A 176 -13.51 11.89 12.54
N GLY A 177 -14.76 11.57 12.89
CA GLY A 177 -15.61 12.47 13.69
C GLY A 177 -16.24 13.62 12.88
N GLY A 178 -16.57 13.40 11.61
CA GLY A 178 -17.41 14.30 10.82
C GLY A 178 -16.73 15.54 10.22
N GLN A 179 -15.41 15.74 10.38
CA GLN A 179 -14.72 16.91 9.83
C GLN A 179 -14.29 16.70 8.37
N THR A 180 -14.80 17.54 7.46
CA THR A 180 -14.31 17.62 6.08
C THR A 180 -12.99 18.38 6.04
N LEU A 181 -11.92 17.73 5.57
CA LEU A 181 -10.61 18.35 5.34
C LEU A 181 -10.60 18.96 3.93
N LEU A 182 -10.23 20.23 3.83
CA LEU A 182 -10.31 21.02 2.59
C LEU A 182 -8.93 21.49 2.11
N ARG A 183 -7.93 21.62 2.98
CA ARG A 183 -6.57 22.11 2.66
C ARG A 183 -5.57 21.00 2.32
N ASP A 184 -6.07 19.85 1.90
CA ASP A 184 -5.33 18.68 1.42
C ASP A 184 -5.26 18.65 -0.13
N LEU A 185 -5.49 19.80 -0.79
CA LEU A 185 -5.82 19.95 -2.21
C LEU A 185 -5.01 19.11 -3.19
N PHE A 186 -3.68 19.11 -3.03
CA PHE A 186 -2.77 18.48 -3.99
C PHE A 186 -2.59 16.98 -3.75
N PHE A 187 -3.09 16.47 -2.62
CA PHE A 187 -2.77 15.12 -2.13
C PHE A 187 -3.92 14.50 -1.31
N SER A 188 -5.16 14.50 -1.82
CA SER A 188 -6.13 13.49 -1.38
C SER A 188 -5.45 12.12 -1.49
N GLY A 189 -5.17 11.48 -0.34
CA GLY A 189 -4.19 10.38 -0.27
C GLY A 189 -4.51 9.22 -1.22
N HIS A 190 -5.80 9.03 -1.42
CA HIS A 190 -6.46 8.22 -2.43
C HIS A 190 -5.81 8.33 -3.84
N THR A 191 -5.59 9.54 -4.35
CA THR A 191 -5.01 9.76 -5.68
C THR A 191 -3.55 9.31 -5.75
N ALA A 192 -2.76 9.55 -4.70
CA ALA A 192 -1.36 9.15 -4.65
C ALA A 192 -1.18 7.62 -4.52
N THR A 193 -2.13 6.93 -3.86
CA THR A 193 -2.16 5.46 -3.81
C THR A 193 -2.52 4.77 -5.13
N MET A 194 -3.01 5.50 -6.13
CA MET A 194 -3.29 4.93 -7.47
C MET A 194 -2.03 4.78 -8.35
N PHE A 195 -0.89 5.33 -7.92
CA PHE A 195 0.39 5.29 -8.64
C PHE A 195 1.45 4.37 -7.98
N LEU A 196 1.04 3.45 -7.09
CA LEU A 196 1.91 2.51 -6.34
C LEU A 196 1.50 1.03 -6.52
#